data_AF-A0A522A7S9-F1
#
_entry.id   AF-A0A522A7S9-F1
#
_cell.length_a   1.000
_cell.length_b   1.000
_cell.length_c   1.000
_cell.angle_alpha   90.00
_cell.angle_beta   90.00
_cell.angle_gamma   90.00
#
_symmetry.space_group_name_H-M   'P 1'
#
loop_
_entity.id
_entity.type
_entity.pdbx_description
1 polymer ?
#
loop_
_entity_poly.entity_id
_entity_poly.type
_entity_poly.pdbx_seq_one_letter_code
_entity_poly.pdbx_strand_id
1 'polypeptide(L)'
;MIGLVADIGSTNARFALVDDSRAASPSLIGTTHFNCAPFPSLADAISAYLKTIPPAQMPKRATLAVAGPVSGDRIKLTNHNWEFSAAEIQ
;
A
#
# COMPACT_ATOMS: atom_id res chain seq x y z
N MET A 1 -13.54 -11.02 -1.42
CA MET A 1 -12.40 -10.83 -0.51
C MET A 1 -12.00 -9.36 -0.52
N ILE A 2 -11.53 -8.87 0.63
CA ILE A 2 -10.94 -7.53 0.76
C ILE A 2 -9.41 -7.65 0.70
N GLY A 3 -8.76 -6.87 -0.16
CA GLY A 3 -7.30 -6.75 -0.25
C GLY A 3 -6.86 -5.29 -0.22
N LEU A 4 -5.65 -5.03 0.28
CA LEU A 4 -5.00 -3.73 0.17
C LEU A 4 -4.37 -3.62 -1.22
N VAL A 5 -4.59 -2.50 -1.91
CA VAL A 5 -3.80 -2.12 -3.08
C VAL A 5 -3.17 -0.76 -2.85
N ALA A 6 -1.94 -0.58 -3.31
CA ALA A 6 -1.28 0.70 -3.24
C ALA A 6 -0.48 1.02 -4.50
N ASP A 7 -0.38 2.31 -4.80
CA ASP A 7 0.47 2.89 -5.83
C ASP A 7 1.50 3.80 -5.13
N ILE A 8 2.75 3.34 -5.10
CA ILE A 8 3.83 3.93 -4.32
C ILE A 8 4.78 4.68 -5.26
N GLY A 9 4.65 6.01 -5.25
CA GLY A 9 5.59 6.93 -5.87
C GLY A 9 6.64 7.44 -4.89
N SER A 10 7.56 8.26 -5.39
CA SER A 10 8.59 8.90 -4.57
C SER A 10 8.05 9.99 -3.65
N THR A 11 7.06 10.75 -4.12
CA THR A 11 6.53 11.91 -3.38
C THR A 11 5.15 11.63 -2.80
N ASN A 12 4.37 10.81 -3.49
CA ASN A 12 3.00 10.50 -3.12
C ASN A 12 2.78 9.00 -3.13
N ALA A 13 2.01 8.52 -2.16
CA ALA A 13 1.50 7.16 -2.11
C ALA A 13 -0.03 7.21 -2.12
N ARG A 14 -0.66 6.27 -2.83
CA ARG A 14 -2.10 6.10 -2.85
C ARG A 14 -2.44 4.71 -2.35
N PHE A 15 -3.38 4.63 -1.42
CA PHE A 15 -3.86 3.38 -0.84
C PHE A 15 -5.35 3.23 -1.12
N ALA A 16 -5.81 2.02 -1.37
CA ALA A 16 -7.22 1.67 -1.47
C ALA A 16 -7.43 0.22 -1.03
N LEU A 17 -8.67 -0.14 -0.72
CA LEU A 17 -9.07 -1.53 -0.61
C LEU A 17 -9.73 -1.95 -1.92
N VAL A 18 -9.43 -3.17 -2.37
CA VAL A 18 -10.18 -3.84 -3.42
C VAL A 18 -11.18 -4.80 -2.79
N ASP A 19 -12.44 -4.72 -3.19
CA ASP A 19 -13.47 -5.71 -2.85
C ASP A 19 -13.83 -6.54 -4.09
N ASP A 20 -13.47 -7.82 -4.07
CA ASP A 20 -13.83 -8.81 -5.10
C ASP A 20 -14.93 -9.79 -4.63
N SER A 21 -15.58 -9.53 -3.47
CA SER A 21 -16.58 -10.46 -2.88
C SER A 21 -17.97 -10.40 -3.53
N ARG A 22 -18.35 -9.29 -4.16
CA ARG A 22 -19.76 -8.99 -4.47
C ARG A 22 -20.07 -8.65 -5.93
N ALA A 23 -19.07 -8.57 -6.81
CA ALA A 23 -19.28 -8.01 -8.16
C ALA A 23 -18.61 -8.82 -9.27
N ALA A 24 -19.16 -8.71 -10.48
CA ALA A 24 -18.56 -9.23 -11.71
C ALA A 24 -17.20 -8.57 -12.03
N SER A 25 -16.90 -7.44 -11.38
CA SER A 25 -15.67 -6.67 -11.52
C SER A 25 -15.22 -6.16 -10.14
N PRO A 26 -13.91 -6.19 -9.83
CA PRO A 26 -13.39 -5.64 -8.58
C PRO A 26 -13.64 -4.12 -8.48
N SER A 27 -14.02 -3.65 -7.30
CA SER A 27 -14.20 -2.21 -7.03
C SER A 27 -13.19 -1.71 -6.00
N LEU A 28 -12.78 -0.44 -6.13
CA LEU A 28 -11.92 0.22 -5.16
C LEU A 28 -12.76 1.01 -4.15
N ILE A 29 -12.46 0.86 -2.87
CA ILE A 29 -13.08 1.59 -1.77
C ILE A 29 -12.02 2.21 -0.86
N GLY A 30 -12.38 3.28 -0.16
CA GLY A 30 -11.50 3.90 0.83
C GLY A 30 -10.21 4.47 0.26
N THR A 31 -10.23 4.96 -0.99
CA THR A 31 -9.05 5.54 -1.64
C THR A 31 -8.54 6.74 -0.86
N THR A 32 -7.26 6.73 -0.47
CA THR A 32 -6.60 7.79 0.29
C THR A 32 -5.24 8.10 -0.32
N HIS A 33 -4.91 9.40 -0.37
CA HIS A 33 -3.62 9.89 -0.86
C HIS A 33 -2.80 10.44 0.29
N PHE A 34 -1.55 10.00 0.37
CA PHE A 34 -0.58 10.46 1.35
C PHE A 34 0.62 11.10 0.65
N ASN A 35 1.08 12.22 1.20
CA ASN A 35 2.45 12.68 0.95
C ASN A 35 3.39 11.70 1.67
N CYS A 36 4.47 11.28 1.01
CA CYS A 36 5.43 10.34 1.60
C CYS A 36 6.31 11.00 2.68
N ALA A 37 6.55 12.32 2.58
CA ALA A 37 7.48 13.05 3.45
C ALA A 37 7.22 12.92 4.98
N PRO A 38 5.96 12.89 5.47
CA PRO A 38 5.67 12.71 6.90
C PRO A 38 5.92 11.28 7.43
N PHE A 39 6.13 10.29 6.56
CA PHE A 39 6.25 8.89 6.96
C PHE A 39 7.72 8.41 6.82
N PRO A 40 8.38 8.03 7.92
CA PRO A 40 9.76 7.54 7.88
C PRO A 40 9.93 6.28 7.01
N SER A 41 8.91 5.43 6.95
CA SER A 41 8.90 4.20 6.16
C SER A 41 7.56 3.96 5.44
N LEU A 42 7.57 3.04 4.46
CA LEU A 42 6.34 2.55 3.82
C LEU A 42 5.42 1.85 4.83
N ALA A 43 5.98 1.12 5.81
CA ALA A 43 5.22 0.45 6.85
C ALA A 43 4.45 1.45 7.74
N ASP A 44 5.04 2.62 8.02
CA ASP A 44 4.36 3.70 8.75
C ASP A 44 3.17 4.25 7.94
N ALA A 45 3.35 4.45 6.63
CA ALA A 45 2.28 4.90 5.74
C ALA A 45 1.14 3.87 5.63
N ILE A 46 1.46 2.58 5.47
CA ILE A 46 0.48 1.49 5.47
C ILE A 46 -0.25 1.44 6.82
N SER A 47 0.47 1.50 7.93
CA SER A 47 -0.13 1.48 9.28
C SER A 47 -1.07 2.67 9.50
N ALA A 48 -0.69 3.86 9.03
CA ALA A 48 -1.55 5.04 9.08
C ALA A 48 -2.82 4.87 8.24
N TYR A 49 -2.72 4.27 7.05
CA TYR A 49 -3.88 3.97 6.22
C TYR A 49 -4.82 2.95 6.90
N LEU A 50 -4.27 1.84 7.40
CA LEU A 50 -5.06 0.77 8.04
C LEU A 50 -5.79 1.23 9.30
N LYS A 51 -5.29 2.25 10.01
CA LYS A 51 -6.00 2.88 11.14
C LYS A 51 -7.30 3.58 10.73
N THR A 52 -7.46 3.93 9.45
CA THR A 52 -8.70 4.53 8.92
C THR A 52 -9.73 3.48 8.50
N ILE A 53 -9.33 2.21 8.46
CA ILE A 53 -10.16 1.10 7.95
C ILE A 53 -10.93 0.43 9.11
N PRO A 54 -12.25 0.19 8.95
CA PRO A 54 -13.01 -0.57 9.93
C PRO A 54 -12.45 -1.99 10.12
N PRO A 55 -12.44 -2.56 11.34
CA PRO A 55 -11.95 -3.92 11.57
C PRO A 55 -12.59 -5.00 10.69
N ALA A 56 -13.87 -4.82 10.32
CA ALA A 56 -14.60 -5.74 9.45
C ALA A 56 -14.06 -5.79 7.99
N GLN A 57 -13.27 -4.80 7.59
CA GLN A 57 -12.68 -4.67 6.26
C GLN A 57 -11.15 -4.81 6.28
N MET A 58 -10.57 -5.27 7.40
CA MET A 58 -9.12 -5.40 7.52
C MET A 58 -8.58 -6.40 6.47
N PRO A 59 -7.73 -5.96 5.53
CA PRO A 59 -7.24 -6.82 4.46
C PRO A 59 -6.24 -7.86 5.01
N LYS A 60 -6.25 -9.06 4.44
CA LYS A 60 -5.27 -10.13 4.75
C LYS A 60 -4.19 -10.31 3.67
N ARG A 61 -4.27 -9.51 2.61
CA ARG A 61 -3.37 -9.54 1.46
C ARG A 61 -3.16 -8.12 0.99
N ALA A 62 -1.96 -7.84 0.48
CA ALA A 62 -1.61 -6.55 -0.08
C ALA A 62 -0.91 -6.73 -1.43
N THR A 63 -1.18 -5.81 -2.35
CA THR A 63 -0.46 -5.67 -3.62
C THR A 63 -0.01 -4.23 -3.76
N LEU A 64 1.30 -4.01 -3.89
CA LEU A 64 1.89 -2.68 -3.97
C LEU A 64 2.55 -2.52 -5.35
N ALA A 65 2.07 -1.56 -6.14
CA ALA A 65 2.76 -1.09 -7.32
C ALA A 65 3.80 -0.06 -6.87
N VAL A 66 5.05 -0.22 -7.32
CA VAL A 66 6.17 0.61 -6.86
C VAL A 66 6.86 1.25 -8.06
N ALA A 67 7.01 2.57 -8.05
CA ALA A 67 7.73 3.32 -9.08
C ALA A 67 9.25 3.17 -8.91
N GLY A 68 9.79 2.00 -9.25
CA GLY A 68 11.22 1.71 -9.18
C GLY A 68 11.55 0.27 -9.57
N PRO A 69 12.85 -0.07 -9.66
CA PRO A 69 13.27 -1.44 -9.88
C PRO A 69 12.85 -2.32 -8.71
N VAL A 70 12.15 -3.41 -9.03
CA VAL A 70 11.80 -4.47 -8.07
C VAL A 70 12.66 -5.67 -8.40
N SER A 71 13.80 -5.80 -7.72
CA SER A 71 14.75 -6.91 -7.93
C SER A 71 14.98 -7.65 -6.62
N GLY A 72 14.43 -8.86 -6.52
CA GLY A 72 14.48 -9.66 -5.30
C GLY A 72 13.55 -9.11 -4.22
N ASP A 73 13.87 -9.41 -2.96
CA ASP A 73 13.04 -9.07 -1.81
C ASP A 73 13.16 -7.60 -1.38
N ARG A 74 14.34 -7.00 -1.59
CA ARG A 74 14.65 -5.65 -1.12
C ARG A 74 14.39 -4.61 -2.20
N ILE A 75 13.53 -3.66 -1.89
CA ILE A 75 13.10 -2.59 -2.78
C ILE A 75 13.59 -1.27 -2.21
N LYS A 76 14.28 -0.50 -3.04
CA LYS A 76 14.75 0.85 -2.71
C LYS A 76 14.17 1.84 -3.70
N LEU A 77 13.41 2.80 -3.21
CA LEU A 77 12.92 3.88 -4.06
C LEU A 77 14.11 4.76 -4.46
N THR A 78 14.31 4.95 -5.76
CA THR A 78 15.46 5.72 -6.28
C THR A 78 15.38 7.20 -5.92
N ASN A 79 14.17 7.72 -5.70
CA ASN A 79 13.89 9.13 -5.46
C ASN A 79 13.31 9.42 -4.06
N HIS A 80 13.34 8.45 -3.14
CA HIS A 80 12.90 8.64 -1.74
C HIS A 80 13.69 7.73 -0.80
N ASN A 81 13.79 8.09 0.48
CA ASN A 81 14.58 7.33 1.47
C ASN A 81 13.93 6.01 1.92
N TRP A 82 12.82 5.59 1.31
CA TRP A 82 12.20 4.32 1.67
C TRP A 82 12.97 3.16 1.04
N GLU A 83 13.39 2.26 1.91
CA GLU A 83 13.96 0.97 1.58
C GLU A 83 13.24 -0.07 2.44
N PHE A 84 12.73 -1.12 1.83
CA PHE A 84 11.94 -2.13 2.53
C PHE A 84 12.12 -3.51 1.88
N SER A 85 11.95 -4.56 2.67
CA SER A 85 11.74 -5.92 2.17
C SER A 85 10.24 -6.20 2.00
N ALA A 86 9.87 -6.94 0.96
CA ALA A 86 8.50 -7.42 0.80
C ALA A 86 8.10 -8.34 1.97
N ALA A 87 9.02 -9.17 2.46
CA ALA A 87 8.80 -10.04 3.61
C ALA A 87 8.63 -9.29 4.95
N GLU A 88 9.24 -8.10 5.10
CA GLU A 88 9.13 -7.29 6.33
C GLU A 88 7.76 -6.59 6.48
N ILE A 89 6.97 -6.51 5.40
CA ILE A 89 5.68 -5.79 5.36
C ILE A 89 4.46 -6.68 5.08
N GLN A 90 4.64 -8.00 5.13
CA GLN A 90 3.59 -9.01 4.96
C GLN A 90 2.86 -9.35 6.27
#